data_AF-A0A9Q3LAH3-F1
#
_entry.id   AF-A0A9Q3LAH3-F1
#
_cell.length_a   1.000
_cell.length_b   1.000
_cell.length_c   1.000
_cell.angle_alpha   90.00
_cell.angle_beta   90.00
_cell.angle_gamma   90.00
#
_symmetry.space_group_name_H-M   'P 1'
#
loop_
_entity.id
_entity.type
_entity.pdbx_description
1 polymer ?
#
loop_
_entity_poly.entity_id
_entity_poly.type
_entity_poly.pdbx_seq_one_letter_code
_entity_poly.pdbx_strand_id
1 'polypeptide(L)'
;MQLIKSFETSGSKGGFTQIFNTPVSWIILAVVGVIFLAWISYSYIKGQLDKKKLKKQALDLEMKSKDEYNESLAKMHYIIKTNEKYLNEFTVSIGRYNMGDLTNTTHSIITDLLSEQYFKDLILFNIDYKKYVNHIITLKDNKSNNWAKKCNNSLLEIERLFEQNKDSYDEDKLKNFEERVLKYYENKLFK
;
A
#
# COMPACT_ATOMS: atom_id res chain seq x y z
N MET A 1 -45.82 -42.38 -63.46
CA MET A 1 -45.82 -42.68 -62.02
C MET A 1 -44.37 -42.72 -61.60
N GLN A 2 -43.97 -41.78 -60.73
CA GLN A 2 -42.96 -41.82 -59.65
C GLN A 2 -41.81 -42.86 -59.75
N LEU A 3 -40.57 -42.65 -59.34
CA LEU A 3 -39.82 -41.56 -58.68
C LEU A 3 -38.38 -42.13 -58.53
N ILE A 4 -37.38 -41.25 -58.48
CA ILE A 4 -36.10 -41.40 -57.76
C ILE A 4 -35.10 -42.46 -58.28
N LYS A 5 -33.99 -41.96 -58.87
CA LYS A 5 -32.62 -42.34 -58.48
C LYS A 5 -31.61 -41.38 -59.15
N SER A 6 -31.20 -40.36 -58.41
CA SER A 6 -29.85 -39.79 -58.53
C SER A 6 -29.65 -38.76 -57.42
N PHE A 7 -28.99 -39.19 -56.36
CA PHE A 7 -28.23 -38.30 -55.49
C PHE A 7 -26.94 -39.04 -55.15
N GLU A 8 -26.00 -39.02 -56.11
CA GLU A 8 -24.62 -39.38 -55.81
C GLU A 8 -24.02 -38.25 -54.97
N THR A 9 -23.96 -38.50 -53.67
CA THR A 9 -23.15 -37.72 -52.75
C THR A 9 -21.69 -38.12 -52.97
N SER A 10 -20.98 -37.37 -53.81
CA SER A 10 -19.51 -37.39 -53.85
C SER A 10 -18.98 -36.82 -52.54
N GLY A 11 -18.91 -37.68 -51.53
CA GLY A 11 -18.25 -37.39 -50.28
C GLY A 11 -16.75 -37.31 -50.52
N SER A 12 -16.21 -36.08 -50.52
CA SER A 12 -14.77 -35.81 -50.40
C SER A 12 -14.26 -36.35 -49.06
N LYS A 13 -13.90 -37.64 -49.06
CA LYS A 13 -13.17 -38.33 -47.99
C LYS A 13 -11.78 -38.64 -48.51
N GLY A 14 -10.85 -37.70 -48.42
CA GLY A 14 -9.49 -38.00 -48.88
C GLY A 14 -8.39 -36.97 -48.63
N GLY A 15 -8.69 -35.75 -48.19
CA GLY A 15 -7.66 -34.70 -48.07
C GLY A 15 -6.75 -34.84 -46.84
N PHE A 16 -7.30 -35.20 -45.69
CA PHE A 16 -6.53 -35.17 -44.43
C PHE A 16 -5.67 -36.43 -44.25
N THR A 17 -6.19 -37.62 -44.57
CA THR A 17 -5.48 -38.90 -44.35
C THR A 17 -4.31 -39.14 -45.29
N GLN A 18 -4.29 -38.57 -46.50
CA GLN A 18 -3.16 -38.70 -47.42
C GLN A 18 -1.97 -37.81 -47.06
N ILE A 19 -2.20 -36.68 -46.38
CA ILE A 19 -1.12 -35.77 -45.96
C ILE A 19 -0.27 -36.44 -44.87
N PHE A 20 -0.87 -37.12 -43.88
CA PHE A 20 -0.12 -37.70 -42.75
C PHE A 20 0.62 -39.02 -43.04
N ASN A 21 0.52 -39.58 -44.25
CA ASN A 21 1.12 -40.88 -44.57
C ASN A 21 2.42 -40.79 -45.39
N THR A 22 2.96 -39.58 -45.58
CA THR A 22 4.27 -39.38 -46.22
C THR A 22 5.35 -39.15 -45.16
N PRO A 23 6.60 -39.63 -45.39
CA PRO A 23 7.72 -39.39 -44.46
C PRO A 23 7.95 -37.91 -44.15
N VAL A 24 7.64 -37.02 -45.10
CA VAL A 24 7.77 -35.56 -44.96
C VAL A 24 6.85 -35.01 -43.86
N SER A 25 5.61 -35.49 -43.75
CA SER A 25 4.65 -35.01 -42.75
C SER A 25 5.03 -35.40 -41.32
N TRP A 26 5.65 -36.57 -41.14
CA TRP A 26 6.19 -36.99 -39.84
C TRP A 26 7.38 -36.14 -39.39
N ILE A 27 8.22 -35.70 -40.33
CA ILE A 27 9.34 -34.78 -40.05
C ILE A 27 8.81 -33.42 -39.59
N ILE A 28 7.81 -32.86 -40.29
CA ILE A 28 7.19 -31.59 -39.93
C ILE A 28 6.55 -31.67 -38.53
N LEU A 29 5.83 -32.76 -38.23
CA LEU A 29 5.23 -33.01 -36.92
C LEU A 29 6.30 -33.05 -35.81
N ALA A 30 7.43 -33.73 -36.06
CA ALA A 30 8.53 -33.82 -35.11
C ALA A 30 9.15 -32.44 -34.83
N VAL A 31 9.38 -31.63 -35.86
CA VAL A 31 9.91 -30.26 -35.72
C VAL A 31 8.96 -29.39 -34.91
N VAL A 32 7.66 -29.42 -35.20
CA VAL A 32 6.64 -28.68 -34.44
C VAL A 32 6.59 -29.16 -32.98
N GLY A 33 6.70 -30.47 -32.75
CA GLY A 33 6.76 -31.05 -31.42
C GLY A 33 7.96 -30.55 -30.60
N VAL A 34 9.15 -30.48 -31.21
CA VAL A 34 10.36 -29.95 -30.55
C VAL A 34 10.19 -28.47 -30.21
N ILE A 35 9.66 -27.66 -31.13
CA ILE A 35 9.41 -26.23 -30.87
C ILE A 35 8.41 -26.06 -29.72
N PHE A 36 7.36 -26.88 -29.67
CA PHE A 36 6.37 -26.82 -28.61
C PHE A 36 6.95 -27.22 -27.25
N LEU A 37 7.74 -28.30 -27.20
CA LEU A 37 8.45 -28.73 -25.97
C LEU A 37 9.46 -27.68 -25.49
N ALA A 38 10.19 -27.04 -26.42
CA ALA A 38 11.11 -25.95 -26.10
C ALA A 38 10.36 -24.74 -25.53
N TRP A 39 9.21 -24.37 -26.10
CA TRP A 39 8.40 -23.26 -25.63
C TRP A 39 7.79 -23.51 -24.24
N ILE A 40 7.30 -24.73 -23.97
CA ILE A 40 6.80 -25.13 -22.65
C ILE A 40 7.93 -25.04 -21.61
N SER A 41 9.09 -25.61 -21.93
CA SER A 41 10.24 -25.63 -21.03
C SER A 41 10.70 -24.20 -20.70
N TYR A 42 10.80 -23.35 -21.72
CA TYR A 42 11.14 -21.94 -21.55
C TYR A 42 10.12 -21.18 -20.68
N SER A 43 8.83 -21.36 -20.96
CA SER A 43 7.75 -20.70 -20.22
C SER A 43 7.72 -21.12 -18.75
N TYR A 44 7.97 -22.40 -18.46
CA TYR A 44 8.05 -22.91 -17.10
C TYR A 44 9.24 -22.30 -16.34
N ILE A 45 10.44 -22.32 -16.93
CA ILE A 45 11.65 -21.75 -16.31
C ILE A 45 11.48 -20.25 -16.07
N LYS A 46 10.99 -19.51 -17.07
CA LYS A 46 10.74 -18.07 -16.96
C LYS A 46 9.71 -17.77 -15.87
N GLY A 47 8.62 -18.54 -15.81
CA GLY A 47 7.60 -18.40 -14.77
C GLY A 47 8.14 -18.60 -13.36
N GLN A 48 9.07 -19.53 -13.15
CA GLN A 48 9.71 -19.72 -11.85
C GLN A 48 10.66 -18.56 -11.49
N LEU A 49 11.41 -18.02 -12.45
CA LEU A 49 12.27 -16.85 -12.25
C LEU A 49 11.47 -15.59 -11.93
N ASP A 50 10.38 -15.35 -12.65
CA ASP A 50 9.51 -14.20 -12.44
C ASP A 50 8.82 -14.28 -11.07
N LYS A 51 8.36 -15.46 -10.64
CA LYS A 51 7.85 -15.67 -9.27
C LYS A 51 8.86 -15.30 -8.18
N LYS A 52 10.13 -15.68 -8.36
CA LYS A 52 11.20 -15.33 -7.40
C LYS A 52 11.44 -13.82 -7.35
N LYS A 53 11.45 -13.14 -8.50
CA LYS A 53 11.59 -11.68 -8.58
C LYS A 53 10.43 -10.97 -7.92
N LEU A 54 9.19 -11.38 -8.22
CA LEU A 54 7.99 -10.82 -7.61
C LEU A 54 7.98 -11.01 -6.09
N LYS A 55 8.38 -12.20 -5.61
CA LYS A 55 8.50 -12.44 -4.16
C LYS A 55 9.52 -11.53 -3.50
N LYS A 56 10.67 -11.30 -4.14
CA LYS A 56 11.67 -10.37 -3.62
C LYS A 56 11.15 -8.93 -3.59
N GLN A 57 10.53 -8.48 -4.69
CA GLN A 57 9.94 -7.14 -4.76
C GLN A 57 8.83 -6.94 -3.73
N ALA A 58 8.01 -7.96 -3.48
CA ALA A 58 6.99 -7.93 -2.44
C ALA A 58 7.60 -7.79 -1.03
N LEU A 59 8.68 -8.54 -0.74
CA LEU A 59 9.39 -8.43 0.54
C LEU A 59 10.04 -7.06 0.72
N ASP A 60 10.70 -6.55 -0.32
CA ASP A 60 11.33 -5.22 -0.28
C ASP A 60 10.26 -4.12 -0.05
N LEU A 61 9.10 -4.26 -0.69
CA LEU A 61 7.96 -3.36 -0.51
C LEU A 61 7.38 -3.47 0.91
N GLU A 62 7.23 -4.68 1.44
CA GLU A 62 6.74 -4.94 2.80
C GLU A 62 7.65 -4.31 3.86
N MET A 63 8.97 -4.52 3.74
CA MET A 63 9.96 -3.90 4.62
C MET A 63 9.86 -2.37 4.57
N LYS A 64 9.82 -1.79 3.37
CA LYS A 64 9.70 -0.35 3.21
C LYS A 64 8.38 0.18 3.78
N SER A 65 7.28 -0.54 3.57
CA SER A 65 5.96 -0.13 4.07
C SER A 65 5.93 -0.14 5.59
N LYS A 66 6.61 -1.11 6.21
CA LYS A 66 6.76 -1.20 7.67
C LYS A 66 7.59 -0.05 8.22
N ASP A 67 8.72 0.27 7.59
CA ASP A 67 9.57 1.38 8.03
C ASP A 67 8.82 2.71 7.95
N GLU A 68 8.14 2.98 6.84
CA GLU A 68 7.34 4.19 6.64
C GLU A 68 6.13 4.25 7.58
N TYR A 69 5.48 3.11 7.84
CA TYR A 69 4.42 2.99 8.85
C TYR A 69 4.93 3.39 10.24
N ASN A 70 6.07 2.84 10.64
CA ASN A 70 6.70 3.13 11.92
C ASN A 70 7.07 4.62 12.02
N GLU A 71 7.68 5.21 10.99
CA GLU A 71 8.01 6.64 10.97
C GLU A 71 6.76 7.51 11.06
N SER A 72 5.70 7.20 10.30
CA SER A 72 4.41 7.90 10.37
C SER A 72 3.78 7.79 11.76
N LEU A 73 3.84 6.61 12.38
CA LEU A 73 3.30 6.35 13.72
C LEU A 73 4.03 7.19 14.78
N ALA A 74 5.37 7.22 14.73
CA ALA A 74 6.19 8.04 15.61
C ALA A 74 5.88 9.53 15.45
N LYS A 75 5.83 10.04 14.20
CA LYS A 75 5.42 11.44 13.93
C LYS A 75 4.07 11.75 14.54
N MET A 76 3.08 10.87 14.35
CA MET A 76 1.73 11.07 14.89
C MET A 76 1.70 11.07 16.43
N HIS A 77 2.44 10.18 17.08
CA HIS A 77 2.59 10.17 18.54
C HIS A 77 3.12 11.52 19.05
N TYR A 78 4.20 12.04 18.45
CA TYR A 78 4.75 13.33 18.86
C TYR A 78 3.84 14.51 18.56
N ILE A 79 3.04 14.48 17.47
CA ILE A 79 2.00 15.48 17.21
C ILE A 79 0.97 15.48 18.34
N ILE A 80 0.50 14.32 18.77
CA ILE A 80 -0.47 14.19 19.87
C ILE A 80 0.10 14.76 21.17
N LYS A 81 1.31 14.31 21.55
CA LYS A 81 2.00 14.74 22.77
C LYS A 81 2.27 16.25 22.79
N THR A 82 2.73 16.79 21.67
CA THR A 82 3.00 18.23 21.53
C THR A 82 1.72 19.05 21.60
N ASN A 83 0.66 18.61 20.91
CA ASN A 83 -0.64 19.26 21.00
C ASN A 83 -1.19 19.24 22.43
N GLU A 84 -1.08 18.12 23.15
CA GLU A 84 -1.51 18.01 24.54
C GLU A 84 -0.74 18.95 25.46
N LYS A 85 0.59 19.04 25.29
CA LYS A 85 1.43 20.03 26.00
C LYS A 85 0.90 21.46 25.81
N TYR A 86 0.70 21.88 24.56
CA TYR A 86 0.19 23.23 24.28
C TYR A 86 -1.28 23.43 24.69
N LEU A 87 -2.11 22.38 24.72
CA LEU A 87 -3.46 22.48 25.28
C LEU A 87 -3.43 22.71 26.79
N ASN A 88 -2.53 22.06 27.51
CA ASN A 88 -2.38 22.20 28.95
C ASN A 88 -1.78 23.56 29.35
N GLU A 89 -0.92 24.13 28.51
CA GLU A 89 -0.33 25.47 28.71
C GLU A 89 -1.26 26.61 28.25
N PHE A 90 -2.35 26.30 27.54
CA PHE A 90 -3.26 27.31 27.01
C PHE A 90 -4.04 28.03 28.11
N THR A 91 -3.94 29.36 28.14
CA THR A 91 -4.71 30.23 29.04
C THR A 91 -5.62 31.17 28.25
N VAL A 92 -6.89 31.26 28.67
CA VAL A 92 -7.90 32.09 28.00
C VAL A 92 -7.56 33.57 28.17
N SER A 93 -7.66 34.36 27.10
CA SER A 93 -7.52 35.83 27.07
C SER A 93 -6.16 36.42 27.45
N ILE A 94 -5.20 35.62 27.92
CA ILE A 94 -3.84 36.04 28.32
C ILE A 94 -2.77 35.16 27.64
N GLY A 95 -3.17 34.05 27.03
CA GLY A 95 -2.28 33.11 26.36
C GLY A 95 -1.52 33.72 25.18
N ARG A 96 -0.33 33.19 24.93
CA ARG A 96 0.58 33.62 23.84
C ARG A 96 0.06 33.28 22.43
N TYR A 97 -0.89 32.36 22.33
CA TYR A 97 -1.56 31.94 21.10
C TYR A 97 -3.04 31.69 21.40
N ASN A 98 -3.88 31.75 20.37
CA ASN A 98 -5.29 31.45 20.52
C ASN A 98 -5.59 29.95 20.27
N MET A 99 -6.70 29.44 20.82
CA MET A 99 -7.09 28.03 20.67
C MET A 99 -7.34 27.64 19.20
N GLY A 100 -7.83 28.59 18.39
CA GLY A 100 -8.05 28.39 16.96
C GLY A 100 -6.74 28.06 16.24
N ASP A 101 -5.70 28.85 16.47
CA ASP A 101 -4.36 28.66 15.91
C ASP A 101 -3.78 27.30 16.29
N LEU A 102 -3.94 26.88 17.56
CA LEU A 102 -3.51 25.55 18.00
C LEU A 102 -4.24 24.44 17.25
N THR A 103 -5.57 24.49 17.20
CA THR A 103 -6.35 23.46 16.49
C THR A 103 -6.06 23.43 14.99
N ASN A 104 -5.87 24.59 14.36
CA ASN A 104 -5.53 24.72 12.95
C ASN A 104 -4.10 24.24 12.66
N THR A 105 -3.14 24.54 13.54
CA THR A 105 -1.75 24.07 13.44
C THR A 105 -1.69 22.56 13.48
N THR A 106 -2.38 21.96 14.45
CA THR A 106 -2.49 20.50 14.58
C THR A 106 -3.17 19.87 13.36
N HIS A 107 -4.25 20.48 12.86
CA HIS A 107 -4.91 19.99 11.65
C HIS A 107 -4.01 20.08 10.41
N SER A 108 -3.24 21.16 10.28
CA SER A 108 -2.31 21.37 9.18
C SER A 108 -1.20 20.32 9.18
N ILE A 109 -0.52 20.08 10.30
CA ILE A 109 0.57 19.10 10.34
C ILE A 109 0.09 17.66 10.08
N ILE A 110 -1.11 17.30 10.53
CA ILE A 110 -1.71 15.99 10.23
C ILE A 110 -2.07 15.89 8.74
N THR A 111 -2.60 16.97 8.17
CA THR A 111 -2.91 17.01 6.73
C THR A 111 -1.64 16.87 5.89
N ASP A 112 -0.56 17.54 6.29
CA ASP A 112 0.74 17.41 5.65
C ASP A 112 1.26 15.97 5.74
N LEU A 113 1.20 15.34 6.92
CA LEU A 113 1.57 13.93 7.13
C LEU A 113 0.81 12.98 6.19
N LEU A 114 -0.52 13.13 6.10
CA LEU A 114 -1.35 12.29 5.21
C LEU A 114 -1.15 12.61 3.72
N SER A 115 -0.61 13.78 3.42
CA SER A 115 -0.32 14.19 2.05
C SER A 115 1.01 13.65 1.53
N GLU A 116 1.91 13.21 2.43
CA GLU A 116 3.22 12.64 2.11
C GLU A 116 3.06 11.48 1.10
N GLN A 117 3.89 11.50 0.06
CA GLN A 117 3.81 10.53 -1.04
C GLN A 117 3.94 9.08 -0.52
N TYR A 118 4.90 8.84 0.36
CA TYR A 118 5.11 7.53 0.96
C TYR A 118 3.91 7.06 1.79
N PHE A 119 3.22 7.97 2.50
CA PHE A 119 2.00 7.63 3.22
C PHE A 119 0.91 7.14 2.26
N LYS A 120 0.69 7.86 1.16
CA LYS A 120 -0.32 7.47 0.16
C LYS A 120 0.02 6.16 -0.53
N ASP A 121 1.27 5.98 -0.92
CA ASP A 121 1.68 4.84 -1.73
C ASP A 121 1.79 3.55 -0.91
N LEU A 122 2.23 3.65 0.35
CA LEU A 122 2.64 2.49 1.15
C LEU A 122 1.74 2.21 2.36
N ILE A 123 1.03 3.24 2.87
CA ILE A 123 0.25 3.10 4.11
C ILE A 123 -1.25 3.16 3.83
N LEU A 124 -1.72 4.16 3.06
CA LEU A 124 -3.14 4.45 2.87
C LEU A 124 -3.93 3.27 2.29
N PHE A 125 -3.34 2.55 1.34
CA PHE A 125 -4.00 1.42 0.65
C PHE A 125 -3.59 0.05 1.22
N ASN A 126 -2.69 0.01 2.20
CA ASN A 126 -2.24 -1.24 2.80
C ASN A 126 -3.27 -1.74 3.83
N ILE A 127 -3.73 -2.97 3.65
CA ILE A 127 -4.77 -3.58 4.50
C ILE A 127 -4.30 -3.76 5.95
N ASP A 128 -3.00 -4.00 6.16
CA ASP A 128 -2.41 -4.23 7.47
C ASP A 128 -2.42 -2.96 8.33
N TYR A 129 -2.34 -1.79 7.68
CA TYR A 129 -2.31 -0.49 8.36
C TYR A 129 -3.65 0.24 8.35
N LYS A 130 -4.70 -0.37 7.78
CA LYS A 130 -6.04 0.24 7.68
C LYS A 130 -6.57 0.73 9.03
N LYS A 131 -6.32 -0.02 10.11
CA LYS A 131 -6.75 0.37 11.46
C LYS A 131 -6.07 1.67 11.89
N TYR A 132 -4.76 1.77 11.73
CA TYR A 132 -3.99 2.98 12.03
C TYR A 132 -4.46 4.18 11.20
N VAL A 133 -4.63 3.99 9.89
CA VAL A 133 -5.14 5.01 8.97
C VAL A 133 -6.49 5.57 9.46
N ASN A 134 -7.42 4.70 9.85
CA ASN A 134 -8.72 5.11 10.38
C ASN A 134 -8.61 5.95 11.65
N HIS A 135 -7.67 5.63 12.54
CA HIS A 135 -7.43 6.40 13.76
C HIS A 135 -6.90 7.80 13.46
N ILE A 136 -5.95 7.94 12.52
CA ILE A 136 -5.45 9.26 12.11
C ILE A 136 -6.56 10.08 11.44
N ILE A 137 -7.33 9.50 10.53
CA ILE A 137 -8.45 10.19 9.86
C ILE A 137 -9.46 10.68 10.90
N THR A 138 -9.80 9.83 11.88
CA THR A 138 -10.69 10.21 12.98
C THR A 138 -10.15 11.40 13.77
N LEU A 139 -8.85 11.43 14.05
CA LEU A 139 -8.21 12.56 14.73
C LEU A 139 -8.15 13.82 13.86
N LYS A 140 -7.86 13.69 12.57
CA LYS A 140 -7.85 14.82 11.62
C LYS A 140 -9.22 15.50 11.52
N ASP A 141 -10.28 14.71 11.46
CA ASP A 141 -11.65 15.19 11.25
C ASP A 141 -12.27 15.80 12.52
N ASN A 142 -11.62 15.62 13.67
CA ASN A 142 -12.03 16.23 14.94
C ASN A 142 -11.04 17.30 15.38
N LYS A 143 -11.54 18.43 15.91
CA LYS A 143 -10.67 19.46 16.48
C LYS A 143 -9.85 18.89 17.64
N SER A 144 -8.56 19.21 17.68
CA SER A 144 -7.61 18.60 18.62
C SER A 144 -7.92 18.87 20.09
N ASN A 145 -8.57 19.99 20.38
CA ASN A 145 -9.06 20.33 21.72
C ASN A 145 -10.21 19.41 22.22
N ASN A 146 -10.81 18.60 21.34
CA ASN A 146 -11.87 17.67 21.69
C ASN A 146 -11.41 16.20 21.71
N TRP A 147 -10.16 15.90 21.35
CA TRP A 147 -9.72 14.52 21.19
C TRP A 147 -9.87 13.69 22.46
N ALA A 148 -9.49 14.22 23.62
CA ALA A 148 -9.66 13.52 24.90
C ALA A 148 -11.11 13.12 25.19
N LYS A 149 -12.09 13.90 24.69
CA LYS A 149 -13.52 13.62 24.90
C LYS A 149 -14.14 12.74 23.82
N LYS A 150 -13.79 12.96 22.55
CA LYS A 150 -14.46 12.35 21.39
C LYS A 150 -13.65 11.25 20.70
N CYS A 151 -12.33 11.27 20.84
CA CYS A 151 -11.41 10.43 20.09
C CYS A 151 -10.48 9.63 21.01
N ASN A 152 -10.85 9.43 22.28
CA ASN A 152 -10.01 8.78 23.28
C ASN A 152 -9.52 7.39 22.85
N ASN A 153 -10.38 6.61 22.19
CA ASN A 153 -9.99 5.30 21.63
C ASN A 153 -8.84 5.42 20.62
N SER A 154 -8.90 6.40 19.70
CA SER A 154 -7.82 6.63 18.73
C SER A 154 -6.52 7.09 19.38
N LEU A 155 -6.59 7.91 20.43
CA LEU A 155 -5.40 8.33 21.19
C LEU A 155 -4.73 7.12 21.85
N LEU A 156 -5.51 6.33 22.59
CA LEU A 156 -5.00 5.14 23.29
C LEU A 156 -4.43 4.10 22.33
N GLU A 157 -5.08 3.90 21.18
CA GLU A 157 -4.60 2.94 20.20
C GLU A 157 -3.30 3.38 19.53
N ILE A 158 -3.16 4.66 19.18
CA ILE A 158 -1.90 5.19 18.62
C ILE A 158 -0.77 5.07 19.64
N GLU A 159 -1.02 5.41 20.90
CA GLU A 159 -0.05 5.25 21.98
C GLU A 159 0.36 3.78 22.15
N ARG A 160 -0.62 2.87 22.19
CA ARG A 160 -0.38 1.43 22.29
C ARG A 160 0.45 0.91 21.11
N LEU A 161 0.13 1.32 19.89
CA LEU A 161 0.89 0.93 18.70
C LEU A 161 2.31 1.49 18.74
N PHE A 162 2.48 2.73 19.20
CA PHE A 162 3.79 3.36 19.34
C PHE A 162 4.66 2.58 20.33
N GLU A 163 4.15 2.32 21.54
CA GLU A 163 4.88 1.57 22.57
C GLU A 163 5.18 0.12 22.16
N GLN A 164 4.30 -0.53 21.39
CA GLN A 164 4.57 -1.87 20.85
C GLN A 164 5.73 -1.91 19.85
N ASN A 165 5.99 -0.80 19.16
CA ASN A 165 7.05 -0.70 18.16
C ASN A 165 8.26 0.07 18.69
N LYS A 166 8.32 0.35 20.00
CA LYS A 166 9.35 1.20 20.61
C LYS A 166 10.78 0.76 20.30
N ASP A 167 11.02 -0.55 20.40
CA ASP A 167 12.33 -1.16 20.14
C ASP A 167 12.74 -1.13 18.66
N SER A 168 11.80 -0.84 17.75
CA SER A 168 12.07 -0.75 16.31
C SER A 168 12.49 0.64 15.86
N TYR A 169 12.40 1.64 16.74
CA TYR A 169 12.78 3.00 16.41
C TYR A 169 14.24 3.27 16.75
N ASP A 170 14.88 4.03 15.87
CA ASP A 170 16.14 4.68 16.15
C ASP A 170 15.88 5.90 17.06
N GLU A 171 16.54 5.94 18.23
CA GLU A 171 16.38 7.03 19.21
C GLU A 171 16.73 8.40 18.63
N ASP A 172 17.75 8.49 17.78
CA ASP A 172 18.15 9.75 17.15
C ASP A 172 17.07 10.24 16.17
N LYS A 173 16.44 9.31 15.43
CA LYS A 173 15.30 9.64 14.57
C LYS A 173 14.10 10.09 15.39
N LEU A 174 13.79 9.42 16.50
CA LEU A 174 12.68 9.80 17.38
C LEU A 174 12.85 11.23 17.91
N LYS A 175 14.05 11.56 18.40
CA LYS A 175 14.39 12.90 18.86
C LYS A 175 14.25 13.92 17.73
N ASN A 176 14.72 13.59 16.53
CA ASN A 176 14.55 14.45 15.36
C ASN A 176 13.06 14.72 15.06
N PHE A 177 12.21 13.70 15.12
CA PHE A 177 10.77 13.87 14.93
C PHE A 177 10.15 14.77 15.99
N GLU A 178 10.46 14.55 17.27
CA GLU A 178 9.99 15.40 18.37
C GLU A 178 10.40 16.86 18.16
N GLU A 179 11.68 17.11 17.84
CA GLU A 179 12.18 18.45 17.56
C GLU A 179 11.52 19.11 16.34
N ARG A 180 11.30 18.35 15.26
CA ARG A 180 10.64 18.86 14.05
C ARG A 180 9.19 19.22 14.29
N VAL A 181 8.46 18.37 15.02
CA VAL A 181 7.07 18.65 15.41
C VAL A 181 7.05 19.89 16.31
N LEU A 182 7.91 19.97 17.32
CA LEU A 182 7.96 21.12 18.22
C LEU A 182 8.22 22.42 17.44
N LYS A 183 9.25 22.45 16.58
CA LYS A 183 9.56 23.61 15.73
C LYS A 183 8.40 23.98 14.81
N TYR A 184 7.64 22.99 14.30
CA TYR A 184 6.46 23.27 13.48
C TYR A 184 5.40 24.04 14.27
N TYR A 185 5.11 23.61 15.50
CA TYR A 185 4.17 24.30 16.39
C TYR A 185 4.68 25.70 16.73
N GLU A 186 5.94 25.83 17.14
CA GLU A 186 6.52 27.12 17.51
C GLU A 186 6.44 28.13 16.36
N ASN A 187 6.81 27.70 15.16
CA ASN A 187 6.76 28.52 13.95
C ASN A 187 5.34 28.88 13.50
N LYS A 188 4.30 28.20 13.96
CA LYS A 188 2.92 28.49 13.57
C LYS A 188 2.16 29.26 14.64
N LEU A 189 2.50 29.04 15.92
CA LEU A 189 1.83 29.65 17.07
C LEU A 189 2.43 30.99 17.50
N PHE A 190 3.73 31.20 17.31
CA PHE A 190 4.44 32.38 17.79
C PHE A 190 5.01 33.26 16.68
N LYS A 191 4.38 33.20 15.50
CA LYS A 191 4.74 34.00 14.33
C LYS A 191 4.34 35.46 14.46
#